data_AF-A0A961LMM2-F1
#
_entry.id   AF-A0A961LMM2-F1
#
_cell.length_a   1.000
_cell.length_b   1.000
_cell.length_c   1.000
_cell.angle_alpha   90.00
_cell.angle_beta   90.00
_cell.angle_gamma   90.00
#
_symmetry.space_group_name_H-M   'P 1'
#
loop_
_entity.id
_entity.type
_entity.pdbx_description
1 polymer ?
#
loop_
_entity_poly.entity_id
_entity_poly.type
_entity_poly.pdbx_seq_one_letter_code
_entity_poly.pdbx_strand_id
1 'polypeptide(L)'
;MVMAAGVLAFAAGLAPVAVRADSFPSLTRAVEGLAPLPSRRALDRIPNMGRKLLALRSYLRSASRIADIWSWDETQIATFDGTPQRAALMAEIGAIGAHFAAANPGYGLYVNPHIRSLDDQIAAWNGNTTVGRAANQLYENFLVVFSKDGTFPQTIDADAFSGWLRRFMPRTPAPLAAPGLSAHGRASAIDFQIAQDGRVIAPADTSKIEDVWKKDGWDEKLKVSIEAAGPSFAGPLASPYEPWHYDYRPATGMPDLKPADPGPAVAE
;
A
#
# COMPACT_ATOMS: atom_id res chain seq x y z
N MET A 1 56.29 33.47 -27.45
CA MET A 1 55.02 33.64 -28.17
C MET A 1 54.66 32.29 -28.78
N VAL A 2 53.92 31.46 -28.04
CA VAL A 2 53.46 30.13 -28.50
C VAL A 2 51.98 30.04 -28.14
N MET A 3 51.18 29.75 -29.16
CA MET A 3 49.72 29.75 -29.15
C MET A 3 49.14 28.60 -28.31
N ALA A 4 48.04 28.89 -27.61
CA ALA A 4 47.20 27.92 -26.92
C ALA A 4 46.26 27.24 -27.93
N ALA A 5 46.30 25.91 -27.98
CA ALA A 5 45.32 25.09 -28.70
C ALA A 5 44.18 24.71 -27.75
N GLY A 6 42.98 25.24 -28.01
CA GLY A 6 41.75 24.83 -27.34
C GLY A 6 41.18 23.56 -27.96
N VAL A 7 40.98 22.53 -27.15
CA VAL A 7 40.24 21.32 -27.51
C VAL A 7 38.78 21.53 -27.10
N LEU A 8 37.89 21.70 -28.08
CA LEU A 8 36.44 21.58 -27.87
C LEU A 8 36.08 20.10 -27.74
N ALA A 9 35.69 19.67 -26.54
CA ALA A 9 35.05 18.38 -26.33
C ALA A 9 33.56 18.49 -26.67
N PHE A 10 33.13 17.80 -27.73
CA PHE A 10 31.72 17.56 -28.02
C PHE A 10 31.17 16.57 -26.97
N ALA A 11 30.45 17.10 -25.97
CA ALA A 11 29.59 16.28 -25.14
C ALA A 11 28.35 15.90 -25.96
N ALA A 12 28.36 14.69 -26.54
CA ALA A 12 27.15 14.09 -27.10
C ALA A 12 26.19 13.80 -25.94
N GLY A 13 25.24 14.71 -25.71
CA GLY A 13 24.13 14.48 -24.81
C GLY A 13 23.29 13.32 -25.34
N LEU A 14 23.32 12.19 -24.64
CA LEU A 14 22.26 11.18 -24.77
C LEU A 14 20.97 11.83 -24.28
N ALA A 15 20.16 12.32 -25.22
CA ALA A 15 18.80 12.71 -24.90
C ALA A 15 18.08 11.49 -24.26
N PRO A 16 17.30 11.68 -23.18
CA PRO A 16 16.47 10.60 -22.68
C PRO A 16 15.55 10.16 -23.81
N VAL A 17 15.61 8.89 -24.18
CA VAL A 17 14.62 8.27 -25.04
C VAL A 17 13.30 8.44 -24.30
N ALA A 18 12.48 9.39 -24.74
CA ALA A 18 11.10 9.50 -24.32
C ALA A 18 10.47 8.16 -24.69
N VAL A 19 10.22 7.30 -23.69
CA VAL A 19 9.37 6.14 -23.85
C VAL A 19 8.05 6.69 -24.35
N ARG A 20 7.79 6.51 -25.65
CA ARG A 20 6.51 6.82 -26.26
C ARG A 20 5.48 6.11 -25.39
N ALA A 21 4.51 6.85 -24.87
CA ALA A 21 3.39 6.25 -24.18
C ALA A 21 2.61 5.48 -25.23
N ASP A 22 3.05 4.26 -25.54
CA ASP A 22 2.35 3.36 -26.43
C ASP A 22 1.06 3.00 -25.70
N SER A 23 0.00 3.74 -25.99
CA SER A 23 -1.33 3.35 -25.60
C SER A 23 -1.66 2.11 -26.43
N PHE A 24 -1.81 0.97 -25.75
CA PHE A 24 -2.32 -0.25 -26.36
C PHE A 24 -3.81 -0.35 -26.02
N PRO A 25 -4.75 0.03 -26.93
CA PRO A 25 -6.18 0.02 -26.62
C PRO A 25 -6.69 -1.37 -26.23
N SER A 26 -6.08 -2.43 -26.75
CA SER A 26 -6.35 -3.82 -26.37
C SER A 26 -5.95 -4.12 -24.92
N LEU A 27 -4.83 -3.58 -24.45
CA LEU A 27 -4.40 -3.71 -23.05
C LEU A 27 -5.31 -2.93 -22.10
N THR A 28 -5.67 -1.70 -22.46
CA THR A 28 -6.61 -0.89 -21.66
C THR A 28 -7.94 -1.64 -21.47
N ARG A 29 -8.54 -2.14 -22.57
CA ARG A 29 -9.77 -2.94 -22.52
C ARG A 29 -9.61 -4.20 -21.68
N ALA A 30 -8.48 -4.90 -21.79
CA ALA A 30 -8.21 -6.10 -21.00
C ALA A 30 -8.12 -5.79 -19.50
N VAL A 31 -7.48 -4.67 -19.12
CA VAL A 31 -7.41 -4.21 -17.71
C VAL A 31 -8.81 -3.89 -17.18
N GLU A 32 -9.62 -3.14 -17.94
CA GLU A 32 -10.99 -2.77 -17.56
C GLU A 32 -11.89 -4.00 -17.40
N GLY A 33 -11.78 -4.96 -18.32
CA GLY A 33 -12.55 -6.20 -18.31
C GLY A 33 -12.18 -7.13 -17.15
N LEU A 34 -10.92 -7.11 -16.71
CA LEU A 34 -10.42 -7.96 -15.62
C LEU A 34 -10.55 -7.33 -14.22
N ALA A 35 -10.79 -6.02 -14.12
CA ALA A 35 -10.83 -5.31 -12.85
C ALA A 35 -12.02 -5.75 -11.98
N PRO A 36 -11.80 -6.47 -10.85
CA PRO A 36 -12.89 -6.82 -9.95
C PRO A 36 -13.41 -5.56 -9.25
N LEU A 37 -14.72 -5.49 -8.96
CA LEU A 37 -15.24 -4.39 -8.14
C LEU A 37 -14.73 -4.51 -6.70
N PRO A 38 -14.40 -3.40 -6.02
CA PRO A 38 -14.53 -2.00 -6.46
C PRO A 38 -13.24 -1.40 -7.08
N SER A 39 -12.28 -2.21 -7.53
CA SER A 39 -10.92 -1.76 -7.88
C SER A 39 -10.81 -0.78 -9.06
N ARG A 40 -11.86 -0.67 -9.90
CA ARG A 40 -11.88 0.22 -11.07
C ARG A 40 -11.53 1.67 -10.71
N ARG A 41 -12.15 2.23 -9.67
CA ARG A 41 -11.89 3.61 -9.22
C ARG A 41 -10.42 3.86 -8.88
N ALA A 42 -9.74 2.87 -8.30
CA ALA A 42 -8.31 2.98 -8.01
C ALA A 42 -7.48 2.87 -9.30
N LEU A 43 -7.80 1.91 -10.17
CA LEU A 43 -7.10 1.73 -11.44
C LEU A 43 -7.19 2.98 -12.32
N ASP A 44 -8.35 3.62 -12.42
CA ASP A 44 -8.55 4.84 -13.24
C ASP A 44 -7.61 5.98 -12.82
N ARG A 45 -7.24 6.04 -11.54
CA ARG A 45 -6.36 7.06 -10.94
C ARG A 45 -4.88 6.68 -10.94
N ILE A 46 -4.51 5.53 -11.51
CA ILE A 46 -3.11 5.12 -11.66
C ILE A 46 -2.69 5.42 -13.12
N PRO A 47 -1.90 6.48 -13.39
CA PRO A 47 -1.65 6.92 -14.76
C PRO A 47 -0.76 5.96 -15.55
N ASN A 48 0.20 5.31 -14.89
CA ASN A 48 1.18 4.44 -15.54
C ASN A 48 0.63 3.01 -15.70
N MET A 49 0.70 2.46 -16.92
CA MET A 49 0.18 1.13 -17.23
C MET A 49 0.88 0.01 -16.43
N GLY A 50 2.21 0.05 -16.27
CA GLY A 50 2.92 -0.92 -15.43
C GLY A 50 2.42 -0.93 -13.98
N ARG A 51 2.16 0.26 -13.41
CA ARG A 51 1.58 0.38 -12.05
C ARG A 51 0.14 -0.13 -12.00
N LYS A 52 -0.67 0.13 -13.04
CA LYS A 52 -2.03 -0.43 -13.19
C LYS A 52 -1.99 -1.96 -13.19
N LEU A 53 -1.10 -2.56 -13.98
CA LEU A 53 -0.94 -4.01 -14.05
C LEU A 53 -0.51 -4.62 -12.72
N LEU A 54 0.43 -3.96 -12.02
CA LEU A 54 0.90 -4.42 -10.71
C LEU A 54 -0.21 -4.34 -9.64
N ALA A 55 -1.07 -3.32 -9.69
CA ALA A 55 -2.24 -3.22 -8.82
C ALA A 55 -3.29 -4.27 -9.19
N LEU A 56 -3.65 -4.38 -10.47
CA LEU A 56 -4.60 -5.37 -11.00
C LEU A 56 -4.20 -6.80 -10.61
N ARG A 57 -2.90 -7.12 -10.69
CA ARG A 57 -2.36 -8.41 -10.20
C ARG A 57 -2.81 -8.71 -8.77
N SER A 58 -2.64 -7.73 -7.89
CA SER A 58 -3.00 -7.88 -6.46
C SER A 58 -4.51 -8.00 -6.27
N TYR A 59 -5.30 -7.25 -7.06
CA TYR A 59 -6.76 -7.35 -7.04
C TYR A 59 -7.26 -8.71 -7.51
N LEU A 60 -6.71 -9.25 -8.59
CA LEU A 60 -7.03 -10.60 -9.07
C LEU A 60 -6.75 -11.64 -7.99
N ARG A 61 -5.60 -11.57 -7.32
CA ARG A 61 -5.24 -12.49 -6.22
C ARG A 61 -6.17 -12.39 -5.01
N SER A 62 -6.85 -11.26 -4.83
CA SER A 62 -7.80 -11.02 -3.73
C SER A 62 -9.26 -10.99 -4.20
N ALA A 63 -9.57 -11.39 -5.44
CA ALA A 63 -10.85 -11.10 -6.08
C ALA A 63 -12.08 -11.58 -5.29
N SER A 64 -11.99 -12.72 -4.62
CA SER A 64 -13.10 -13.29 -3.84
C SER A 64 -13.41 -12.55 -2.53
N ARG A 65 -12.51 -11.66 -2.07
CA ARG A 65 -12.61 -10.96 -0.78
C ARG A 65 -12.42 -9.45 -0.89
N ILE A 66 -12.20 -8.93 -2.10
CA ILE A 66 -11.72 -7.56 -2.30
C ILE A 66 -12.70 -6.53 -1.77
N ALA A 67 -14.02 -6.77 -1.89
CA ALA A 67 -15.05 -5.89 -1.37
C ALA A 67 -15.01 -5.81 0.17
N ASP A 68 -14.76 -6.94 0.83
CA ASP A 68 -14.77 -7.04 2.30
C ASP A 68 -13.56 -6.37 2.96
N ILE A 69 -12.45 -6.26 2.22
CA ILE A 69 -11.20 -5.67 2.70
C ILE A 69 -10.89 -4.32 2.06
N TRP A 70 -11.79 -3.81 1.21
CA TRP A 70 -11.54 -2.57 0.47
C TRP A 70 -11.41 -1.39 1.41
N SER A 71 -10.34 -0.61 1.25
CA SER A 71 -10.10 0.60 2.05
C SER A 71 -11.17 1.66 1.85
N TRP A 72 -11.45 2.36 2.93
CA TRP A 72 -12.38 3.47 2.98
C TRP A 72 -11.84 4.72 2.30
N ASP A 73 -12.73 5.52 1.72
CA ASP A 73 -12.46 6.92 1.38
C ASP A 73 -12.66 7.85 2.59
N GLU A 74 -12.36 9.13 2.41
CA GLU A 74 -12.44 10.14 3.47
C GLU A 74 -13.86 10.26 4.07
N THR A 75 -14.90 10.09 3.26
CA THR A 75 -16.29 10.18 3.74
C THR A 75 -16.64 8.99 4.63
N GLN A 76 -16.22 7.79 4.23
CA GLN A 76 -16.36 6.60 5.07
C GLN A 76 -15.52 6.74 6.36
N ILE A 77 -14.31 7.28 6.31
CA ILE A 77 -13.48 7.55 7.50
C ILE A 77 -14.17 8.53 8.46
N ALA A 78 -14.68 9.65 7.95
CA ALA A 78 -15.41 10.62 8.77
C ALA A 78 -16.67 10.00 9.39
N THR A 79 -17.35 9.10 8.67
CA THR A 79 -18.50 8.35 9.20
C THR A 79 -18.05 7.41 10.32
N PHE A 80 -16.92 6.68 10.12
CA PHE A 80 -16.36 5.78 11.12
C PHE A 80 -16.04 6.49 12.42
N ASP A 81 -15.52 7.71 12.37
CA ASP A 81 -15.12 8.45 13.56
C ASP A 81 -16.27 8.70 14.56
N GLY A 82 -17.51 8.75 14.07
CA GLY A 82 -18.72 8.88 14.89
C GLY A 82 -19.29 7.56 15.42
N THR A 83 -18.65 6.41 15.15
CA THR A 83 -19.22 5.09 15.47
C THR A 83 -18.81 4.57 16.85
N PRO A 84 -19.64 3.69 17.47
CA PRO A 84 -19.23 2.94 18.66
C PRO A 84 -17.97 2.09 18.44
N GLN A 85 -17.75 1.59 17.22
CA GLN A 85 -16.58 0.80 16.86
C GLN A 85 -15.29 1.63 16.91
N ARG A 86 -15.32 2.91 16.48
CA ARG A 86 -14.18 3.83 16.68
C ARG A 86 -13.92 4.07 18.17
N ALA A 87 -14.97 4.33 18.94
CA ALA A 87 -14.83 4.54 20.38
C ALA A 87 -14.22 3.32 21.08
N ALA A 88 -14.65 2.11 20.70
CA ALA A 88 -14.10 0.85 21.20
C ALA A 88 -12.62 0.68 20.82
N LEU A 89 -12.26 0.92 19.56
CA LEU A 89 -10.86 0.89 19.11
C LEU A 89 -9.98 1.84 19.93
N MET A 90 -10.42 3.09 20.12
CA MET A 90 -9.66 4.07 20.87
C MET A 90 -9.56 3.71 22.36
N ALA A 91 -10.61 3.14 22.95
CA ALA A 91 -10.60 2.67 24.33
C ALA A 91 -9.60 1.52 24.51
N GLU A 92 -9.54 0.58 23.56
CA GLU A 92 -8.61 -0.55 23.61
C GLU A 92 -7.15 -0.11 23.40
N ILE A 93 -6.89 0.80 22.45
CA ILE A 93 -5.58 1.46 22.30
C ILE A 93 -5.18 2.16 23.61
N GLY A 94 -6.12 2.86 24.26
CA GLY A 94 -5.89 3.50 25.55
C GLY A 94 -5.54 2.51 26.67
N ALA A 95 -6.23 1.38 26.74
CA ALA A 95 -5.96 0.32 27.72
C ALA A 95 -4.56 -0.30 27.52
N ILE A 96 -4.17 -0.59 26.27
CA ILE A 96 -2.83 -1.06 25.92
C ILE A 96 -1.78 -0.02 26.30
N GLY A 97 -2.02 1.26 25.97
CA GLY A 97 -1.13 2.36 26.33
C GLY A 97 -0.94 2.51 27.84
N ALA A 98 -2.01 2.40 28.62
CA ALA A 98 -1.96 2.46 30.07
C ALA A 98 -1.18 1.28 30.67
N HIS A 99 -1.43 0.05 30.19
CA HIS A 99 -0.69 -1.13 30.60
C HIS A 99 0.81 -1.00 30.27
N PHE A 100 1.13 -0.57 29.04
CA PHE A 100 2.50 -0.39 28.59
C PHE A 100 3.27 0.63 29.44
N ALA A 101 2.67 1.80 29.72
CA ALA A 101 3.31 2.85 30.51
C ALA A 101 3.51 2.42 31.97
N ALA A 102 2.56 1.67 32.55
CA ALA A 102 2.70 1.12 33.89
C ALA A 102 3.85 0.10 33.99
N ALA A 103 4.02 -0.74 32.95
CA ALA A 103 5.09 -1.73 32.87
C ALA A 103 6.46 -1.13 32.48
N ASN A 104 6.47 0.07 31.87
CA ASN A 104 7.68 0.72 31.36
C ASN A 104 7.71 2.21 31.77
N PRO A 105 8.03 2.52 33.04
CA PRO A 105 8.03 3.90 33.54
C PRO A 105 8.90 4.83 32.68
N GLY A 106 8.38 6.00 32.34
CA GLY A 106 9.03 6.99 31.48
C GLY A 106 8.77 6.79 29.98
N TYR A 107 8.07 5.72 29.59
CA TYR A 107 7.74 5.43 28.19
C TYR A 107 6.22 5.36 27.99
N GLY A 108 5.79 5.57 26.75
CA GLY A 108 4.40 5.44 26.32
C GLY A 108 4.30 4.95 24.89
N LEU A 109 3.06 4.76 24.43
CA LEU A 109 2.77 4.41 23.05
C LEU A 109 2.32 5.63 22.26
N TYR A 110 2.78 5.71 21.01
CA TYR A 110 2.26 6.60 20.00
C TYR A 110 1.60 5.78 18.89
N VAL A 111 0.38 6.15 18.53
CA VAL A 111 -0.35 5.60 17.39
C VAL A 111 -0.71 6.77 16.48
N ASN A 112 -0.50 6.62 15.18
CA ASN A 112 -0.99 7.61 14.22
C ASN A 112 -2.52 7.51 14.15
N PRO A 113 -3.28 8.56 14.52
CA PRO A 113 -4.73 8.50 14.58
C PRO A 113 -5.40 8.49 13.18
N HIS A 114 -4.66 8.85 12.14
CA HIS A 114 -5.16 8.99 10.77
C HIS A 114 -5.31 7.63 10.09
N ILE A 115 -6.52 7.32 9.65
CA ILE A 115 -6.81 6.13 8.84
C ILE A 115 -6.30 6.41 7.42
N ARG A 116 -5.49 5.49 6.88
CA ARG A 116 -4.89 5.66 5.55
C ARG A 116 -5.95 5.47 4.46
N SER A 117 -6.55 6.55 3.99
CA SER A 117 -7.63 6.51 3.00
C SER A 117 -7.20 5.87 1.68
N LEU A 118 -8.18 5.47 0.86
CA LEU A 118 -7.93 4.98 -0.49
C LEU A 118 -7.12 5.99 -1.31
N ASP A 119 -7.39 7.28 -1.13
CA ASP A 119 -6.74 8.38 -1.84
C ASP A 119 -5.26 8.51 -1.46
N ASP A 120 -4.96 8.47 -0.16
CA ASP A 120 -3.60 8.44 0.35
C ASP A 120 -2.83 7.22 -0.17
N GLN A 121 -3.48 6.05 -0.23
CA GLN A 121 -2.87 4.85 -0.78
C GLN A 121 -2.57 4.98 -2.28
N ILE A 122 -3.47 5.56 -3.07
CA ILE A 122 -3.25 5.81 -4.50
C ILE A 122 -2.08 6.80 -4.69
N ALA A 123 -2.04 7.88 -3.91
CA ALA A 123 -0.96 8.86 -3.96
C ALA A 123 0.40 8.22 -3.62
N ALA A 124 0.47 7.48 -2.51
CA ALA A 124 1.67 6.75 -2.10
C ALA A 124 2.10 5.72 -3.15
N TRP A 125 1.14 4.97 -3.71
CA TRP A 125 1.40 3.99 -4.77
C TRP A 125 1.99 4.64 -6.02
N ASN A 126 1.46 5.78 -6.45
CA ASN A 126 1.92 6.49 -7.64
C ASN A 126 3.30 7.14 -7.43
N GLY A 127 3.58 7.65 -6.23
CA GLY A 127 4.86 8.29 -5.89
C GLY A 127 6.00 7.35 -5.52
N ASN A 128 5.73 6.09 -5.15
CA ASN A 128 6.76 5.20 -4.63
C ASN A 128 7.71 4.68 -5.72
N THR A 129 9.02 4.82 -5.49
CA THR A 129 10.08 4.42 -6.44
C THR A 129 10.25 2.90 -6.56
N THR A 130 10.14 2.16 -5.46
CA THR A 130 10.24 0.69 -5.46
C THR A 130 9.03 0.06 -6.15
N VAL A 131 7.82 0.59 -5.94
CA VAL A 131 6.63 0.22 -6.72
C VAL A 131 6.87 0.49 -8.21
N GLY A 132 7.48 1.63 -8.55
CA GLY A 132 7.84 1.97 -9.93
C GLY A 132 8.78 0.96 -10.57
N ARG A 133 9.83 0.53 -9.86
CA ARG A 133 10.76 -0.51 -10.35
C ARG A 133 10.07 -1.85 -10.59
N ALA A 134 9.23 -2.30 -9.64
CA ALA A 134 8.47 -3.55 -9.80
C ALA A 134 7.45 -3.46 -10.95
N ALA A 135 6.80 -2.32 -11.11
CA ALA A 135 5.85 -2.03 -12.18
C ALA A 135 6.52 -2.04 -13.57
N ASN A 136 7.68 -1.42 -13.70
CA ASN A 136 8.45 -1.41 -14.96
C ASN A 136 8.89 -2.83 -15.32
N GLN A 137 9.42 -3.59 -14.36
CA GLN A 137 9.79 -4.98 -14.59
C GLN A 137 8.60 -5.81 -15.09
N LEU A 138 7.43 -5.65 -14.46
CA LEU A 138 6.22 -6.34 -14.89
C LEU A 138 5.85 -5.96 -16.32
N TYR A 139 5.84 -4.65 -16.63
CA TYR A 139 5.47 -4.15 -17.95
C TYR A 139 6.41 -4.62 -19.06
N GLU A 140 7.72 -4.61 -18.82
CA GLU A 140 8.70 -5.14 -19.77
C GLU A 140 8.50 -6.65 -20.04
N ASN A 141 8.26 -7.44 -18.99
CA ASN A 141 7.97 -8.86 -19.14
C ASN A 141 6.65 -9.10 -19.87
N PHE A 142 5.65 -8.26 -19.62
CA PHE A 142 4.39 -8.30 -20.34
C PHE A 142 4.61 -8.08 -21.84
N LEU A 143 5.37 -7.06 -22.23
CA LEU A 143 5.67 -6.78 -23.64
C LEU A 143 6.40 -7.96 -24.30
N VAL A 144 7.33 -8.61 -23.62
CA VAL A 144 8.04 -9.79 -24.15
C VAL A 144 7.10 -10.98 -24.36
N VAL A 145 6.14 -11.19 -23.47
CA VAL A 145 5.24 -12.36 -23.53
C VAL A 145 4.10 -12.16 -24.53
N PHE A 146 3.55 -10.96 -24.60
CA PHE A 146 2.34 -10.69 -25.38
C PHE A 146 2.61 -10.00 -26.72
N SER A 147 3.81 -9.47 -26.97
CA SER A 147 4.17 -8.95 -28.30
C SER A 147 4.80 -10.06 -29.14
N LYS A 148 4.44 -10.10 -30.43
CA LYS A 148 5.02 -11.02 -31.41
C LYS A 148 5.71 -10.23 -32.50
N ASP A 149 6.98 -10.55 -32.77
CA ASP A 149 7.78 -9.89 -33.82
C ASP A 149 7.80 -8.35 -33.71
N GLY A 150 7.77 -7.83 -32.47
CA GLY A 150 7.71 -6.39 -32.19
C GLY A 150 6.33 -5.76 -32.35
N THR A 151 5.28 -6.54 -32.62
CA THR A 151 3.89 -6.08 -32.76
C THR A 151 3.03 -6.50 -31.58
N PHE A 152 2.22 -5.56 -31.08
CA PHE A 152 1.27 -5.81 -29.99
C PHE A 152 -0.09 -6.25 -30.55
N PRO A 153 -0.74 -7.28 -29.98
CA PRO A 153 -1.96 -7.83 -30.55
C PRO A 153 -3.16 -6.89 -30.38
N GLN A 154 -4.06 -6.91 -31.37
CA GLN A 154 -5.31 -6.12 -31.37
C GLN A 154 -6.33 -6.63 -30.34
N THR A 155 -6.16 -7.86 -29.85
CA THR A 155 -6.95 -8.50 -28.80
C THR A 155 -6.01 -9.24 -27.85
N ILE A 156 -6.37 -9.24 -26.57
CA ILE A 156 -5.66 -10.02 -25.54
C ILE A 156 -6.65 -11.07 -25.03
N ASP A 157 -6.24 -12.32 -25.00
CA ASP A 157 -7.00 -13.38 -24.35
C ASP A 157 -7.01 -13.13 -22.83
N ALA A 158 -8.21 -12.92 -22.27
CA ALA A 158 -8.38 -12.50 -20.88
C ALA A 158 -7.95 -13.59 -19.87
N ASP A 159 -8.14 -14.86 -20.21
CA ASP A 159 -7.79 -15.98 -19.32
C ASP A 159 -6.28 -16.21 -19.31
N ALA A 160 -5.64 -16.20 -20.47
CA ALA A 160 -4.20 -16.26 -20.58
C ALA A 160 -3.54 -15.08 -19.87
N PHE A 161 -4.08 -13.87 -20.05
CA PHE A 161 -3.55 -12.66 -19.43
C PHE A 161 -3.73 -12.63 -17.92
N SER A 162 -4.92 -12.92 -17.41
CA SER A 162 -5.17 -12.95 -15.96
C SER A 162 -4.37 -14.07 -15.28
N GLY A 163 -4.24 -15.23 -15.92
CA GLY A 163 -3.43 -16.35 -15.45
C GLY A 163 -1.95 -16.00 -15.39
N TRP A 164 -1.41 -15.34 -16.43
CA TRP A 164 -0.05 -14.82 -16.42
C TRP A 164 0.18 -13.79 -15.31
N LEU A 165 -0.72 -12.81 -15.19
CA LEU A 165 -0.59 -11.71 -14.25
C LEU A 165 -0.56 -12.21 -12.79
N ARG A 166 -1.44 -13.17 -12.43
CA ARG A 166 -1.47 -13.80 -11.10
C ARG A 166 -0.16 -14.51 -10.75
N ARG A 167 0.51 -15.14 -11.73
CA ARG A 167 1.73 -15.93 -11.56
C ARG A 167 3.01 -15.11 -11.58
N PHE A 168 2.99 -13.91 -12.19
CA PHE A 168 4.15 -13.03 -12.21
C PHE A 168 4.66 -12.78 -10.79
N MET A 169 5.98 -12.87 -10.57
CA MET A 169 6.62 -12.52 -9.31
C MET A 169 7.73 -11.51 -9.60
N PRO A 170 7.61 -10.26 -9.11
CA PRO A 170 8.69 -9.29 -9.29
C PRO A 170 9.93 -9.75 -8.52
N ARG A 171 11.12 -9.45 -9.04
CA ARG A 171 12.39 -9.78 -8.37
C ARG A 171 12.54 -9.03 -7.06
N THR A 172 12.03 -7.80 -7.02
CA THR A 172 11.92 -6.99 -5.82
C THR A 172 10.44 -6.80 -5.51
N PRO A 173 9.92 -7.36 -4.41
CA PRO A 173 8.55 -7.11 -3.99
C PRO A 173 8.27 -5.62 -3.84
N ALA A 174 7.07 -5.19 -4.21
CA ALA A 174 6.59 -3.86 -3.86
C ALA A 174 6.38 -3.82 -2.33
N PRO A 175 6.96 -2.83 -1.61
CA PRO A 175 6.83 -2.75 -0.15
C PRO A 175 5.46 -2.22 0.29
N LEU A 176 4.61 -1.82 -0.66
CA LEU A 176 3.27 -1.30 -0.39
C LEU A 176 2.22 -2.29 -0.88
N ALA A 177 1.15 -2.41 -0.12
CA ALA A 177 -0.08 -3.02 -0.59
C ALA A 177 -0.62 -2.24 -1.80
N ALA A 178 -1.25 -2.95 -2.74
CA ALA A 178 -1.98 -2.26 -3.80
C ALA A 178 -3.10 -1.39 -3.20
N PRO A 179 -3.39 -0.20 -3.75
CA PRO A 179 -4.37 0.70 -3.17
C PRO A 179 -5.72 0.03 -2.97
N GLY A 180 -6.32 0.22 -1.80
CA GLY A 180 -7.57 -0.43 -1.42
C GLY A 180 -7.39 -1.76 -0.70
N LEU A 181 -6.19 -2.36 -0.69
CA LEU A 181 -5.93 -3.65 -0.01
C LEU A 181 -5.15 -3.50 1.31
N SER A 182 -4.85 -2.29 1.75
CA SER A 182 -4.16 -2.05 3.01
C SER A 182 -5.14 -2.20 4.18
N ALA A 183 -4.81 -3.04 5.19
CA ALA A 183 -5.63 -3.19 6.40
C ALA A 183 -5.78 -1.88 7.19
N HIS A 184 -4.76 -1.02 7.13
CA HIS A 184 -4.81 0.35 7.65
C HIS A 184 -5.97 1.19 7.09
N GLY A 185 -6.42 0.92 5.86
CA GLY A 185 -7.47 1.72 5.22
C GLY A 185 -8.87 1.45 5.72
N ARG A 186 -9.05 0.53 6.67
CA ARG A 186 -10.33 0.28 7.37
C ARG A 186 -10.14 0.25 8.88
N ALA A 187 -9.08 0.87 9.40
CA ALA A 187 -8.65 0.75 10.80
C ALA A 187 -8.59 -0.71 11.31
N SER A 188 -8.34 -1.67 10.41
CA SER A 188 -8.22 -3.10 10.74
C SER A 188 -6.77 -3.51 10.99
N ALA A 189 -5.85 -2.56 10.94
CA ALA A 189 -4.50 -2.69 11.45
C ALA A 189 -4.05 -1.37 12.07
N ILE A 190 -3.22 -1.45 13.10
CA ILE A 190 -2.69 -0.33 13.86
C ILE A 190 -1.18 -0.50 14.00
N ASP A 191 -0.43 0.56 13.72
CA ASP A 191 1.01 0.63 13.94
C ASP A 191 1.27 1.35 15.28
N PHE A 192 1.74 0.61 16.28
CA PHE A 192 2.14 1.14 17.59
C PHE A 192 3.63 1.51 17.58
N GLN A 193 3.97 2.70 18.04
CA GLN A 193 5.34 3.19 18.14
C GLN A 193 5.67 3.48 19.60
N ILE A 194 6.94 3.38 19.97
CA ILE A 194 7.36 3.69 21.35
C ILE A 194 7.76 5.15 21.43
N ALA A 195 7.21 5.85 22.42
CA ALA A 195 7.51 7.24 22.69
C ALA A 195 8.14 7.41 24.10
N GLN A 196 9.03 8.39 24.21
CA GLN A 196 9.62 8.86 25.46
C GLN A 196 9.66 10.39 25.41
N ASP A 197 9.16 11.04 26.46
CA ASP A 197 9.12 12.51 26.56
C ASP A 197 8.53 13.21 25.32
N GLY A 198 7.47 12.61 24.76
CA GLY A 198 6.78 13.12 23.57
C GLY A 198 7.52 12.90 22.23
N ARG A 199 8.64 12.18 22.23
CA ARG A 199 9.40 11.83 21.01
C ARG A 199 9.30 10.34 20.73
N VAL A 200 9.08 9.99 19.47
CA VAL A 200 9.12 8.59 19.03
C VAL A 200 10.57 8.12 19.05
N ILE A 201 10.85 7.06 19.81
CA ILE A 201 12.18 6.43 19.92
C ILE A 201 12.25 5.13 19.11
N ALA A 202 11.13 4.40 19.00
CA ALA A 202 11.02 3.21 18.15
C ALA A 202 9.90 3.46 17.11
N PRO A 203 10.26 3.98 15.92
CA PRO A 203 9.30 4.31 14.87
C PRO A 203 8.85 3.07 14.07
N ALA A 204 7.78 3.22 13.30
CA ALA A 204 7.31 2.22 12.33
C ALA A 204 8.21 2.19 11.08
N ASP A 205 9.46 1.78 11.27
CA ASP A 205 10.52 1.79 10.26
C ASP A 205 11.30 0.48 10.28
N THR A 206 11.25 -0.24 9.16
CA THR A 206 11.97 -1.52 8.97
C THR A 206 13.47 -1.42 9.18
N SER A 207 14.09 -0.26 8.93
CA SER A 207 15.52 -0.05 9.19
C SER A 207 15.87 0.00 10.69
N LYS A 208 14.87 0.14 11.57
CA LYS A 208 15.03 0.21 13.03
C LYS A 208 14.71 -1.09 13.75
N ILE A 209 14.35 -2.15 13.02
CA ILE A 209 13.96 -3.43 13.62
C ILE A 209 15.09 -4.02 14.48
N GLU A 210 16.27 -4.19 13.91
CA GLU A 210 17.39 -4.82 14.65
C GLU A 210 17.98 -3.86 15.68
N ASP A 211 18.23 -2.60 15.29
CA ASP A 211 19.01 -1.65 16.10
C ASP A 211 18.23 -0.98 17.23
N VAL A 212 16.89 -0.98 17.17
CA VAL A 212 16.05 -0.32 18.18
C VAL A 212 15.01 -1.28 18.71
N TRP A 213 14.14 -1.82 17.84
CA TRP A 213 13.02 -2.64 18.29
C TRP A 213 13.49 -3.88 19.06
N LYS A 214 14.37 -4.69 18.46
CA LYS A 214 14.89 -5.92 19.07
C LYS A 214 15.98 -5.65 20.09
N LYS A 215 16.94 -4.77 19.75
CA LYS A 215 18.08 -4.45 20.64
C LYS A 215 17.62 -3.99 22.03
N ASP A 216 16.59 -3.15 22.08
CA ASP A 216 16.08 -2.57 23.32
C ASP A 216 14.86 -3.35 23.88
N GLY A 217 14.44 -4.42 23.20
CA GLY A 217 13.35 -5.31 23.61
C GLY A 217 11.95 -4.69 23.52
N TRP A 218 11.77 -3.66 22.69
CA TRP A 218 10.49 -2.97 22.52
C TRP A 218 9.42 -3.82 21.86
N ASP A 219 9.82 -4.72 20.97
CA ASP A 219 8.92 -5.68 20.32
C ASP A 219 8.26 -6.61 21.34
N GLU A 220 9.03 -7.19 22.24
CA GLU A 220 8.53 -8.06 23.31
C GLU A 220 7.67 -7.28 24.32
N LYS A 221 8.12 -6.11 24.76
CA LYS A 221 7.38 -5.24 25.71
C LYS A 221 6.02 -4.81 25.16
N LEU A 222 5.98 -4.43 23.89
CA LEU A 222 4.75 -4.07 23.20
C LEU A 222 3.83 -5.28 23.09
N LYS A 223 4.35 -6.42 22.63
CA LYS A 223 3.59 -7.67 22.49
C LYS A 223 2.92 -8.09 23.80
N VAL A 224 3.66 -8.06 24.91
CA VAL A 224 3.13 -8.37 26.25
C VAL A 224 1.96 -7.45 26.61
N SER A 225 2.04 -6.16 26.28
CA SER A 225 0.98 -5.21 26.60
C SER A 225 -0.26 -5.39 25.73
N ILE A 226 -0.07 -5.78 24.46
CA ILE A 226 -1.15 -6.11 23.55
C ILE A 226 -1.85 -7.40 23.99
N GLU A 227 -1.11 -8.44 24.34
CA GLU A 227 -1.69 -9.70 24.85
C GLU A 227 -2.47 -9.49 26.17
N ALA A 228 -2.01 -8.58 27.02
CA ALA A 228 -2.63 -8.30 28.31
C ALA A 228 -3.90 -7.43 28.22
N ALA A 229 -3.93 -6.46 27.30
CA ALA A 229 -4.94 -5.39 27.31
C ALA A 229 -5.65 -5.17 25.96
N GLY A 230 -5.25 -5.88 24.91
CA GLY A 230 -5.77 -5.74 23.55
C GLY A 230 -6.42 -7.03 23.02
N PRO A 231 -7.55 -7.50 23.59
CA PRO A 231 -8.17 -8.77 23.21
C PRO A 231 -8.64 -8.84 21.75
N SER A 232 -8.83 -7.70 21.09
CA SER A 232 -9.20 -7.60 19.66
C SER A 232 -7.99 -7.50 18.75
N PHE A 233 -6.77 -7.35 19.29
CA PHE A 233 -5.55 -7.24 18.51
C PHE A 233 -4.86 -8.59 18.32
N ALA A 234 -4.28 -8.80 17.13
CA ALA A 234 -3.50 -9.97 16.79
C ALA A 234 -2.22 -9.58 16.05
N GLY A 235 -1.09 -10.17 16.43
CA GLY A 235 0.20 -9.85 15.83
C GLY A 235 1.38 -10.13 16.75
N PRO A 236 2.55 -9.52 16.49
CA PRO A 236 2.82 -8.58 15.40
C PRO A 236 2.78 -9.24 14.00
N LEU A 237 2.83 -8.44 12.93
CA LEU A 237 2.96 -8.96 11.56
C LEU A 237 4.27 -9.73 11.40
N ALA A 238 4.18 -10.95 10.86
CA ALA A 238 5.33 -11.87 10.77
C ALA A 238 6.07 -11.84 9.43
N SER A 239 5.40 -11.48 8.32
CA SER A 239 6.00 -11.53 6.97
C SER A 239 5.44 -10.45 6.05
N PRO A 240 6.21 -9.37 5.77
CA PRO A 240 7.48 -9.04 6.42
C PRO A 240 7.28 -8.83 7.93
N TYR A 241 8.33 -9.09 8.72
CA TYR A 241 8.25 -8.87 10.16
C TYR A 241 8.17 -7.37 10.45
N GLU A 242 7.10 -6.94 11.13
CA GLU A 242 6.87 -5.56 11.53
C GLU A 242 6.39 -5.54 12.99
N PRO A 243 7.29 -5.34 13.98
CA PRO A 243 6.98 -5.48 15.41
C PRO A 243 5.93 -4.49 15.93
N TRP A 244 5.69 -3.41 15.21
CA TRP A 244 4.68 -2.39 15.52
C TRP A 244 3.29 -2.70 14.96
N HIS A 245 3.18 -3.60 13.98
CA HIS A 245 1.96 -3.79 13.19
C HIS A 245 1.08 -4.88 13.78
N TYR A 246 -0.14 -4.52 14.19
CA TYR A 246 -1.12 -5.47 14.73
C TYR A 246 -2.45 -5.34 13.99
N ASP A 247 -3.02 -6.47 13.61
CA ASP A 247 -4.38 -6.55 13.09
C ASP A 247 -5.37 -6.25 14.22
N TYR A 248 -6.42 -5.48 13.93
CA TYR A 248 -7.53 -5.22 14.84
C TYR A 248 -8.80 -5.89 14.32
N ARG A 249 -9.37 -6.78 15.15
CA ARG A 249 -10.51 -7.65 14.83
C ARG A 249 -11.49 -7.67 16.00
N PRO A 250 -12.32 -6.63 16.16
CA PRO A 250 -13.30 -6.60 17.23
C PRO A 250 -14.35 -7.70 17.00
N ALA A 251 -14.88 -8.27 18.09
CA ALA A 251 -15.88 -9.35 18.01
C ALA A 251 -17.16 -8.95 17.25
N THR A 252 -17.50 -7.66 17.25
CA THR A 252 -18.63 -7.09 16.52
C THR A 252 -18.35 -6.84 15.04
N GLY A 253 -17.11 -7.06 14.59
CA GLY A 253 -16.64 -6.74 13.25
C GLY A 253 -16.44 -5.24 13.01
N MET A 254 -15.72 -4.92 11.94
CA MET A 254 -15.63 -3.54 11.45
C MET A 254 -16.92 -3.18 10.70
N PRO A 255 -17.37 -1.92 10.78
CA PRO A 255 -18.61 -1.53 10.11
C PRO A 255 -18.48 -1.67 8.60
N ASP A 256 -19.54 -2.16 7.96
CA ASP A 256 -19.68 -2.14 6.51
C ASP A 256 -20.16 -0.75 6.06
N LEU A 257 -19.21 0.16 5.91
CA LEU A 257 -19.48 1.51 5.45
C LEU A 257 -19.58 1.49 3.94
N LYS A 258 -20.74 1.86 3.40
CA LYS A 258 -20.90 2.04 1.96
C LYS A 258 -20.25 3.35 1.53
N PRO A 259 -19.62 3.40 0.34
CA PRO A 259 -19.24 4.68 -0.26
C PRO A 259 -20.48 5.58 -0.34
N ALA A 260 -20.28 6.89 -0.20
CA ALA A 260 -21.34 7.83 -0.55
C ALA A 260 -21.78 7.57 -1.99
N ASP A 261 -23.09 7.57 -2.23
CA ASP A 261 -23.64 7.46 -3.58
C ASP A 261 -22.98 8.59 -4.40
N PRO A 262 -22.25 8.28 -5.49
CA PRO A 262 -21.78 9.33 -6.36
C PRO A 262 -23.06 9.98 -6.88
N GLY A 263 -23.38 11.16 -6.36
CA GLY A 263 -24.50 11.95 -6.88
C GLY A 263 -24.48 11.95 -8.41
N PRO A 264 -25.65 12.10 -9.06
CA PRO A 264 -25.80 11.84 -10.49
C PRO A 264 -24.64 12.43 -11.28
N ALA A 265 -23.98 11.60 -12.08
CA ALA A 265 -22.88 12.03 -12.94
C ALA A 265 -23.33 13.28 -13.71
N VAL A 266 -22.67 14.39 -13.47
CA VAL A 266 -22.90 15.61 -14.23
C VAL A 266 -22.45 15.29 -15.65
N ALA A 267 -23.41 15.12 -16.56
CA ALA A 267 -23.11 14.93 -17.96
C ALA A 267 -22.49 16.23 -18.48
N GLU A 268 -21.21 16.18 -18.84
CA GLU A 268 -20.56 17.17 -19.72
C GLU A 268 -20.73 16.75 -21.19
#